data_AF-A0A6A3ZKK5-F1
#
_entry.id   AF-A0A6A3ZKK5-F1
#
_cell.length_a   1.000
_cell.length_b   1.000
_cell.length_c   1.000
_cell.angle_alpha   90.00
_cell.angle_beta   90.00
_cell.angle_gamma   90.00
#
_symmetry.space_group_name_H-M   'P 1'
#
loop_
_entity.id
_entity.type
_entity.pdbx_description
1 polymer ?
#
loop_
_entity_poly.entity_id
_entity_poly.type
_entity_poly.pdbx_seq_one_letter_code
_entity_poly.pdbx_strand_id
1 'polypeptide(L)'
;MRGTYPNEWAVLTEKGYQGLGADFRAIHPKRHQRMQPSSLEDMRQNDNISHDRVIVENYFGRLKTLWSVCADKWRWDEKSCDLFFRTCVALTNAHVRLRPLRAEEGDDYQRYVARLRAIGLSIKERQAAKRRAYRENRQARLAVSRRNHDTDLSESDGETQM
;
A
#
# COMPACT_ATOMS: atom_id res chain seq x y z
N MET A 1 0.75 -37.91 -13.38
CA MET A 1 2.17 -37.49 -13.32
C MET A 1 2.66 -37.65 -11.89
N ARG A 2 3.62 -38.54 -11.64
CA ARG A 2 4.35 -38.54 -10.36
C ARG A 2 5.29 -37.33 -10.39
N GLY A 3 5.08 -36.38 -9.49
CA GLY A 3 5.84 -35.12 -9.47
C GLY A 3 7.30 -35.34 -9.08
N THR A 4 8.18 -34.44 -9.55
CA THR A 4 9.64 -34.44 -9.32
C THR A 4 10.01 -34.42 -7.82
N TYR A 5 9.10 -33.96 -6.96
CA TYR A 5 9.28 -33.85 -5.50
C TYR A 5 8.04 -34.37 -4.75
N PRO A 6 7.76 -35.69 -4.76
CA PRO A 6 6.49 -36.22 -4.27
C PRO A 6 6.38 -36.19 -2.74
N ASN A 7 7.50 -36.20 -2.03
CA ASN A 7 7.58 -36.24 -0.57
C ASN A 7 7.74 -34.85 0.07
N GLU A 8 7.78 -33.80 -0.74
CA GLU A 8 7.93 -32.42 -0.27
C GLU A 8 6.59 -31.71 -0.10
N TRP A 9 6.59 -30.69 0.76
CA TRP A 9 5.47 -29.80 0.98
C TRP A 9 5.18 -29.03 -0.30
N ALA A 10 3.90 -28.97 -0.68
CA ALA A 10 3.51 -28.18 -1.83
C ALA A 10 3.57 -26.68 -1.51
N VAL A 11 4.10 -25.89 -2.45
CA VAL A 11 4.25 -24.43 -2.29
C VAL A 11 3.28 -23.73 -3.22
N LEU A 12 2.28 -23.04 -2.67
CA LEU A 12 1.43 -22.13 -3.44
C LEU A 12 2.24 -20.89 -3.83
N THR A 13 2.19 -20.50 -5.09
CA THR A 13 3.00 -19.39 -5.60
C THR A 13 2.18 -18.46 -6.49
N GLU A 14 2.71 -17.26 -6.71
CA GLU A 14 2.11 -16.30 -7.64
C GLU A 14 2.43 -16.65 -9.10
N LYS A 15 1.69 -16.05 -10.03
CA LYS A 15 1.86 -16.27 -11.47
C LYS A 15 3.26 -15.87 -11.98
N GLY A 16 3.94 -14.93 -11.32
CA GLY A 16 5.31 -14.51 -11.67
C GLY A 16 6.39 -15.57 -11.41
N TYR A 17 6.06 -16.64 -10.67
CA TYR A 17 7.02 -17.60 -10.13
C TYR A 17 7.08 -18.94 -10.89
N GLN A 18 6.68 -18.98 -12.17
CA GLN A 18 6.53 -20.22 -12.96
C GLN A 18 7.78 -21.14 -13.02
N GLY A 19 8.98 -20.61 -12.74
CA GLY A 19 10.22 -21.39 -12.74
C GLY A 19 10.46 -22.22 -11.47
N LEU A 20 9.74 -21.95 -10.37
CA LEU A 20 9.99 -22.60 -9.07
C LEU A 20 9.64 -24.10 -9.04
N GLY A 21 8.91 -24.60 -10.04
CA GLY A 21 8.68 -26.05 -10.21
C GLY A 21 9.97 -26.86 -10.47
N ALA A 22 11.08 -26.20 -10.82
CA ALA A 22 12.38 -26.84 -10.97
C ALA A 22 12.97 -27.26 -9.62
N ASP A 23 12.75 -26.45 -8.57
CA ASP A 23 13.41 -26.59 -7.27
C ASP A 23 12.46 -27.02 -6.14
N PHE A 24 11.15 -26.85 -6.34
CA PHE A 24 10.14 -27.16 -5.34
C PHE A 24 8.93 -27.87 -5.96
N ARG A 25 8.13 -28.51 -5.11
CA ARG A 25 6.76 -28.92 -5.44
C ARG A 25 5.82 -27.71 -5.54
N ALA A 26 6.07 -26.84 -6.52
CA ALA A 26 5.35 -25.58 -6.66
C ALA A 26 4.00 -25.77 -7.37
N ILE A 27 2.97 -25.11 -6.83
CA ILE A 27 1.63 -25.00 -7.40
C ILE A 27 1.51 -23.57 -7.96
N HIS A 28 1.45 -23.46 -9.27
CA HIS A 28 1.33 -22.20 -10.00
C HIS A 28 -0.04 -22.08 -10.65
N PRO A 29 -0.66 -20.88 -10.64
CA PRO A 29 -1.69 -20.57 -11.62
C PRO A 29 -1.09 -20.72 -13.02
N LYS A 30 -1.79 -21.41 -13.92
CA LYS A 30 -1.40 -21.53 -15.32
C LYS A 30 -1.35 -20.16 -15.97
N ARG A 31 -0.22 -19.85 -16.60
CA ARG A 31 -0.04 -18.59 -17.32
C ARG A 31 -0.79 -18.65 -18.66
N HIS A 32 -1.64 -17.66 -18.88
CA HIS A 32 -2.25 -17.42 -20.19
C HIS A 32 -1.16 -17.21 -21.25
N GLN A 33 -1.18 -18.00 -22.32
CA GLN A 33 -0.30 -17.78 -23.47
C GLN A 33 -0.81 -16.58 -24.29
N ARG A 34 0.09 -15.80 -24.90
CA ARG A 34 -0.34 -14.69 -25.77
C ARG A 34 -1.12 -15.27 -26.95
N MET A 35 -2.30 -14.72 -27.21
CA MET A 35 -3.21 -15.10 -28.32
C MET A 35 -3.92 -16.46 -28.22
N GLN A 36 -3.84 -17.18 -27.08
CA GLN A 36 -4.67 -18.36 -26.86
C GLN A 36 -5.47 -18.23 -25.57
N PRO A 37 -6.82 -18.25 -25.63
CA PRO A 37 -7.66 -18.32 -24.44
C PRO A 37 -7.30 -19.52 -23.58
N SER A 38 -7.16 -19.32 -22.26
CA SER A 38 -7.08 -20.44 -21.32
C SER A 38 -8.36 -21.26 -21.37
N SER A 39 -8.24 -22.60 -21.30
CA SER A 39 -9.42 -23.45 -21.25
C SER A 39 -10.27 -23.14 -20.00
N LEU A 40 -11.56 -23.45 -20.04
CA LEU A 40 -12.45 -23.28 -18.89
C LEU A 40 -11.94 -24.04 -17.65
N GLU A 41 -11.29 -25.20 -17.86
CA GLU A 41 -10.68 -25.98 -16.79
C GLU A 41 -9.47 -25.27 -16.17
N ASP A 42 -8.61 -24.69 -17.01
CA ASP A 42 -7.45 -23.92 -16.53
C ASP A 42 -7.90 -22.67 -15.77
N MET A 43 -8.98 -22.02 -16.20
CA MET A 43 -9.58 -20.89 -15.48
C MET A 43 -10.08 -21.30 -14.10
N ARG A 44 -10.86 -22.39 -14.01
CA ARG A 44 -11.33 -22.92 -12.72
C ARG A 44 -10.19 -23.32 -11.80
N GLN A 45 -9.16 -23.98 -12.33
CA GLN A 45 -7.98 -24.33 -11.57
C GLN A 45 -7.27 -23.08 -11.03
N ASN A 46 -7.11 -22.05 -11.87
CA ASN A 46 -6.49 -20.79 -11.46
C ASN A 46 -7.32 -20.05 -10.40
N ASP A 47 -8.64 -20.08 -10.52
CA ASP A 47 -9.56 -19.47 -9.55
C ASP A 47 -9.45 -20.17 -8.19
N ASN A 48 -9.43 -21.52 -8.17
CA ASN A 48 -9.23 -22.29 -6.95
C ASN A 48 -7.88 -21.99 -6.29
N ILE A 49 -6.79 -21.95 -7.08
CA ILE A 49 -5.45 -21.61 -6.57
C ILE A 49 -5.43 -20.18 -6.01
N SER A 50 -6.10 -19.24 -6.68
CA SER A 50 -6.17 -17.85 -6.23
C SER A 50 -6.99 -17.71 -4.95
N HIS A 51 -8.11 -18.44 -4.85
CA HIS A 51 -8.94 -18.52 -3.65
C HIS A 51 -8.14 -19.04 -2.45
N ASP A 52 -7.38 -20.12 -2.62
CA ASP A 52 -6.57 -20.67 -1.53
C ASP A 52 -5.43 -19.74 -1.13
N ARG A 53 -4.87 -18.98 -2.07
CA ARG A 53 -3.81 -18.00 -1.81
C ARG A 53 -4.29 -16.78 -1.02
N VAL A 54 -5.60 -16.49 -1.00
CA VAL A 54 -6.15 -15.32 -0.29
C VAL A 54 -5.73 -15.29 1.19
N ILE A 55 -5.51 -16.45 1.82
CA ILE A 55 -5.07 -16.51 3.22
C ILE A 55 -3.66 -15.94 3.43
N VAL A 56 -2.78 -16.09 2.44
CA VAL A 56 -1.42 -15.53 2.43
C VAL A 56 -1.50 -14.01 2.29
N GLU A 57 -2.36 -13.54 1.39
CA GLU A 57 -2.60 -12.10 1.17
C GLU A 57 -3.18 -11.45 2.43
N ASN A 58 -4.14 -12.10 3.08
CA ASN A 58 -4.71 -11.65 4.35
C ASN A 58 -3.67 -11.62 5.47
N TYR A 59 -2.78 -12.63 5.54
CA TYR A 59 -1.71 -12.66 6.53
C TYR A 59 -0.76 -11.47 6.38
N PHE A 60 -0.23 -11.24 5.18
CA PHE A 60 0.68 -10.13 4.93
C PHE A 60 -0.03 -8.77 5.02
N GLY A 61 -1.32 -8.70 4.66
CA GLY A 61 -2.15 -7.52 4.90
C GLY A 61 -2.24 -7.19 6.39
N ARG A 62 -2.48 -8.20 7.24
CA ARG A 62 -2.54 -8.04 8.70
C ARG A 62 -1.19 -7.69 9.30
N LEU A 63 -0.10 -8.34 8.87
CA LEU A 63 1.27 -8.02 9.26
C LEU A 63 1.57 -6.53 9.01
N LYS A 64 1.30 -6.03 7.80
CA LYS A 64 1.52 -4.61 7.44
C LYS A 64 0.57 -3.66 8.16
N THR A 65 -0.63 -4.11 8.51
CA THR A 65 -1.61 -3.27 9.21
C THR A 65 -1.22 -3.06 10.67
N LEU A 66 -0.82 -4.15 11.35
CA LEU A 66 -0.45 -4.14 12.77
C LEU A 66 0.93 -3.52 13.00
N TRP A 67 1.88 -3.77 12.10
CA TRP A 67 3.28 -3.39 12.31
C TRP A 67 3.76 -2.47 11.18
N SER A 68 3.86 -1.17 11.48
CA SER A 68 4.32 -0.15 10.52
C SER A 68 5.72 -0.43 9.98
N VAL A 69 6.56 -1.07 10.78
CA VAL A 69 7.91 -1.50 10.39
C VAL A 69 7.91 -2.48 9.20
N CYS A 70 6.85 -3.26 9.03
CA CYS A 70 6.68 -4.17 7.89
C CYS A 70 5.93 -3.52 6.70
N ALA A 71 5.36 -2.33 6.89
CA ALA A 71 4.54 -1.65 5.89
C ALA A 71 5.38 -0.85 4.87
N ASP A 72 6.55 -0.37 5.28
CA ASP A 72 7.44 0.49 4.49
C ASP A 72 8.77 -0.20 4.16
N LYS A 73 9.54 0.42 3.24
CA LYS A 73 10.88 -0.05 2.86
C LYS A 73 11.83 0.04 4.07
N TRP A 74 12.53 -1.07 4.35
CA TRP A 74 13.57 -1.11 5.38
C TRP A 74 14.74 -0.21 5.01
N ARG A 75 15.28 0.53 6.00
CA ARG A 75 16.36 1.51 5.80
C ARG A 75 17.63 1.20 6.61
N TRP A 76 17.59 0.20 7.48
CA TRP A 76 18.69 -0.14 8.39
C TRP A 76 19.43 -1.39 7.90
N ASP A 77 20.28 -1.97 8.74
CA ASP A 77 21.05 -3.16 8.40
C ASP A 77 20.16 -4.42 8.28
N GLU A 78 20.68 -5.41 7.57
CA GLU A 78 19.99 -6.67 7.26
C GLU A 78 19.74 -7.53 8.51
N LYS A 79 20.66 -7.55 9.48
CA LYS A 79 20.50 -8.37 10.70
C LYS A 79 19.35 -7.85 11.55
N SER A 80 19.26 -6.53 11.68
CA SER A 80 18.12 -5.89 12.32
C SER A 80 16.82 -6.17 11.56
N CYS A 81 16.85 -6.17 10.22
CA CYS A 81 15.68 -6.51 9.40
C CYS A 81 15.12 -7.90 9.76
N ASP A 82 15.99 -8.92 9.82
CA ASP A 82 15.57 -10.29 10.17
C ASP A 82 14.95 -10.36 11.56
N LEU A 83 15.59 -9.74 12.56
CA LEU A 83 15.09 -9.72 13.93
C LEU A 83 13.69 -9.08 14.02
N PHE A 84 13.51 -7.89 13.44
CA PHE A 84 12.24 -7.18 13.45
C PHE A 84 11.17 -7.94 12.66
N PHE A 85 11.52 -8.46 11.48
CA PHE A 85 10.59 -9.22 10.65
C PHE A 85 10.11 -10.48 11.35
N ARG A 86 11.01 -11.27 11.94
CA ARG A 86 10.66 -12.50 12.68
C ARG A 86 9.82 -12.19 13.91
N THR A 87 10.11 -11.09 14.61
CA THR A 87 9.30 -10.62 15.74
C THR A 87 7.89 -10.27 15.29
N CYS A 88 7.74 -9.48 14.22
CA CYS A 88 6.43 -9.13 13.67
C CYS A 88 5.64 -10.35 13.16
N VAL A 89 6.32 -11.31 12.53
CA VAL A 89 5.71 -12.59 12.11
C VAL A 89 5.21 -13.38 13.32
N ALA A 90 6.02 -13.52 14.38
CA ALA A 90 5.63 -14.23 15.59
C ALA A 90 4.41 -13.58 16.27
N LEU A 91 4.40 -12.25 16.40
CA LEU A 91 3.27 -11.51 16.96
C LEU A 91 2.02 -11.60 16.07
N THR A 92 2.19 -11.61 14.75
CA THR A 92 1.07 -11.81 13.81
C THR A 92 0.50 -13.22 13.93
N ASN A 93 1.35 -14.24 14.06
CA ASN A 93 0.90 -15.61 14.30
C ASN A 93 0.08 -15.73 15.59
N ALA A 94 0.52 -15.08 16.67
CA ALA A 94 -0.25 -15.02 17.92
C ALA A 94 -1.60 -14.32 17.71
N HIS A 95 -1.63 -13.20 16.98
CA HIS A 95 -2.88 -12.50 16.65
C HIS A 95 -3.82 -13.35 15.79
N VAL A 96 -3.29 -14.06 14.79
CA VAL A 96 -4.06 -14.96 13.91
C VAL A 96 -4.71 -16.11 14.68
N ARG A 97 -4.07 -16.60 15.74
CA ARG A 97 -4.67 -17.62 16.63
C ARG A 97 -5.88 -17.08 17.41
N LEU A 98 -5.93 -15.77 17.66
CA LEU A 98 -7.03 -15.11 18.35
C LEU A 98 -8.10 -14.59 17.37
N ARG A 99 -7.69 -14.24 16.16
CA ARG A 99 -8.54 -13.70 15.09
C ARG A 99 -8.18 -14.39 13.77
N PRO A 100 -8.91 -15.43 13.35
CA PRO A 100 -8.72 -16.11 12.08
C PRO A 100 -8.60 -15.19 10.86
N LEU A 101 -8.01 -15.72 9.77
CA LEU A 101 -7.72 -14.98 8.54
C LEU A 101 -8.77 -15.15 7.44
N ARG A 102 -9.74 -16.07 7.60
CA ARG A 102 -10.78 -16.35 6.60
C ARG A 102 -12.03 -15.48 6.85
N ALA A 103 -12.73 -15.18 5.76
CA ALA A 103 -13.84 -14.23 5.71
C ALA A 103 -15.10 -14.62 6.49
N GLU A 104 -15.18 -15.84 7.05
CA GLU A 104 -16.27 -16.17 7.99
C GLU A 104 -16.29 -15.24 9.23
N GLU A 105 -15.21 -14.48 9.46
CA GLU A 105 -15.13 -13.37 10.43
C GLU A 105 -14.56 -12.08 9.79
N GLY A 106 -15.04 -11.71 8.60
CA GLY A 106 -14.48 -10.71 7.65
C GLY A 106 -14.41 -9.22 8.05
N ASP A 107 -14.19 -8.89 9.32
CA ASP A 107 -14.14 -7.50 9.80
C ASP A 107 -12.79 -6.80 9.53
N ASP A 108 -11.68 -7.54 9.57
CA ASP A 108 -10.35 -6.93 9.61
C ASP A 108 -9.89 -6.37 8.26
N TYR A 109 -10.24 -7.02 7.14
CA TYR A 109 -9.94 -6.48 5.80
C TYR A 109 -10.72 -5.18 5.55
N GLN A 110 -11.98 -5.12 5.98
CA GLN A 110 -12.80 -3.92 5.88
C GLN A 110 -12.23 -2.79 6.75
N ARG A 111 -11.75 -3.10 7.96
CA ARG A 111 -11.05 -2.13 8.83
C ARG A 111 -9.75 -1.62 8.20
N TYR A 112 -8.97 -2.48 7.56
CA TYR A 112 -7.75 -2.08 6.83
C TYR A 112 -8.08 -1.14 5.66
N VAL A 113 -9.06 -1.49 4.82
CA VAL A 113 -9.51 -0.67 3.70
C VAL A 113 -10.05 0.68 4.19
N ALA A 114 -10.85 0.68 5.27
CA ALA A 114 -11.35 1.91 5.89
C ALA A 114 -10.22 2.80 6.40
N ARG A 115 -9.20 2.22 7.05
CA ARG A 115 -8.02 2.95 7.51
C ARG A 115 -7.24 3.57 6.34
N LEU A 116 -7.01 2.84 5.26
CA LEU A 116 -6.34 3.38 4.07
C LEU A 116 -7.10 4.55 3.46
N ARG A 117 -8.44 4.45 3.37
CA ARG A 117 -9.30 5.54 2.90
C ARG A 117 -9.18 6.77 3.80
N ALA A 118 -9.21 6.59 5.12
CA ALA A 118 -9.06 7.68 6.10
C ALA A 118 -7.70 8.38 5.98
N ILE A 119 -6.61 7.62 5.83
CA ILE A 119 -5.27 8.18 5.59
C ILE A 119 -5.26 8.99 4.30
N GLY A 120 -5.81 8.46 3.20
CA GLY A 120 -5.91 9.17 1.93
C GLY A 120 -6.68 10.50 2.02
N LEU A 121 -7.78 10.52 2.79
CA LEU A 121 -8.56 11.74 3.07
C LEU A 121 -7.74 12.76 3.86
N SER A 122 -7.08 12.35 4.94
CA SER A 122 -6.25 13.25 5.77
C SER A 122 -5.09 13.87 4.98
N ILE A 123 -4.50 13.13 4.03
CA ILE A 123 -3.46 13.64 3.14
C ILE A 123 -4.04 14.73 2.22
N LYS A 124 -5.23 14.49 1.63
CA LYS A 124 -5.91 15.47 0.78
C LYS A 124 -6.29 16.73 1.55
N GLU A 125 -6.81 16.60 2.77
CA GLU A 125 -7.15 17.72 3.64
C GLU A 125 -5.93 18.57 4.00
N ARG A 126 -4.83 17.92 4.41
CA ARG A 126 -3.57 18.62 4.70
C ARG A 126 -3.00 19.35 3.48
N GLN A 127 -3.12 18.77 2.29
CA GLN A 127 -2.76 19.44 1.04
C GLN A 127 -3.70 20.61 0.71
N ALA A 128 -5.00 20.49 0.98
CA ALA A 128 -5.96 21.57 0.78
C ALA A 128 -5.71 22.74 1.75
N ALA A 129 -5.42 22.45 3.02
CA ALA A 129 -5.06 23.43 4.04
C ALA A 129 -3.78 24.18 3.66
N LYS A 130 -2.71 23.46 3.24
CA LYS A 130 -1.49 24.10 2.72
C LYS A 130 -1.77 25.01 1.53
N ARG A 131 -2.60 24.57 0.58
CA ARG A 131 -2.98 25.38 -0.59
C ARG A 131 -3.78 26.62 -0.20
N ARG A 132 -4.67 26.52 0.79
CA ARG A 132 -5.44 27.66 1.31
C ARG A 132 -4.51 28.68 1.96
N ALA A 133 -3.67 28.24 2.91
CA ALA A 133 -2.71 29.11 3.59
C ALA A 133 -1.75 29.81 2.61
N TYR A 134 -1.30 29.10 1.57
CA TYR A 134 -0.49 29.70 0.51
C TYR A 134 -1.23 30.81 -0.26
N ARG A 135 -2.51 30.58 -0.62
CA ARG A 135 -3.32 31.60 -1.30
C ARG A 135 -3.55 32.82 -0.43
N GLU A 136 -3.87 32.63 0.85
CA GLU A 136 -4.09 33.71 1.81
C GLU A 136 -2.81 34.53 2.02
N ASN A 137 -1.67 33.89 2.25
CA ASN A 137 -0.38 34.58 2.36
C ASN A 137 0.00 35.34 1.07
N ARG A 138 -0.29 34.77 -0.10
CA ARG A 138 -0.06 35.46 -1.38
C ARG A 138 -0.96 36.68 -1.52
N GLN A 139 -2.24 36.58 -1.17
CA GLN A 139 -3.18 37.71 -1.21
C GLN A 139 -2.76 38.81 -0.22
N ALA A 140 -2.35 38.46 1.00
CA ALA A 140 -1.85 39.42 1.98
C ALA A 140 -0.61 40.16 1.47
N ARG A 141 0.35 39.45 0.87
CA ARG A 141 1.54 40.05 0.24
C ARG A 141 1.18 41.02 -0.88
N LEU A 142 0.26 40.64 -1.76
CA LEU A 142 -0.21 41.51 -2.85
C LEU A 142 -0.98 42.73 -2.34
N ALA A 143 -1.77 42.58 -1.27
CA ALA A 143 -2.51 43.68 -0.65
C ALA A 143 -1.57 44.70 0.01
N VAL A 144 -0.52 44.23 0.69
CA VAL A 144 0.53 45.11 1.25
C VAL A 144 1.28 45.81 0.13
N SER A 145 1.67 45.09 -0.93
CA SER A 145 2.36 45.70 -2.07
C SER A 145 1.51 46.74 -2.80
N ARG A 146 0.18 46.54 -2.91
CA ARG A 146 -0.75 47.55 -3.44
C ARG A 146 -0.85 48.77 -2.54
N ARG A 147 -1.01 48.58 -1.22
CA ARG A 147 -1.06 49.71 -0.28
C ARG A 147 0.20 50.56 -0.35
N ASN A 148 1.37 49.92 -0.34
CA ASN A 148 2.64 50.63 -0.40
C ASN A 148 2.75 51.45 -1.70
N HIS A 149 2.32 50.89 -2.84
CA HIS A 149 2.29 51.61 -4.12
C HIS A 149 1.29 52.79 -4.11
N ASP A 150 0.13 52.63 -3.48
CA ASP A 150 -0.87 53.69 -3.35
C ASP A 150 -0.37 54.84 -2.43
N THR A 151 0.40 54.53 -1.37
CA THR A 151 1.05 55.54 -0.52
C THR A 151 2.15 56.31 -1.25
N ASP A 152 3.02 55.63 -2.01
CA ASP A 152 4.11 56.28 -2.78
C ASP A 152 3.54 57.26 -3.83
N LEU A 153 2.40 56.93 -4.45
CA LEU A 153 1.70 57.82 -5.39
C LEU A 153 1.08 59.04 -4.69
N SER A 154 0.59 58.88 -3.46
CA SER A 154 0.02 60.00 -2.68
C SER A 154 1.07 60.96 -2.10
N GLU A 155 2.28 60.48 -1.81
CA GLU A 155 3.41 61.35 -1.40
C GLU A 155 3.99 62.12 -2.60
N SER A 156 4.05 61.49 -3.78
CA SER A 156 4.44 62.14 -5.05
C SER A 156 3.53 63.31 -5.45
N ASP A 157 2.22 63.18 -5.24
CA ASP A 157 1.25 64.25 -5.57
C ASP A 157 1.26 65.40 -4.55
N GLY A 158 1.76 65.16 -3.33
CA GLY A 158 1.91 66.16 -2.26
C GLY A 158 3.15 67.05 -2.40
N GLU A 159 4.23 66.56 -3.01
CA GLU A 159 5.47 67.33 -3.22
C GLU A 159 5.41 68.32 -4.41
N THR A 160 4.36 68.25 -5.24
CA THR A 160 4.23 69.13 -6.43
C THR A 160 3.50 70.47 -6.15
N GLN A 161 3.20 70.81 -4.89
CA GLN A 161 2.48 72.05 -4.51
C GLN A 161 3.25 73.03 -3.60
N MET A 162 4.59 73.01 -3.58
CA MET A 162 5.41 74.13 -3.07
C MET A 162 6.27 74.72 -4.19
#